data_AF-A0A931AHJ4-F1
#
_entry.id   AF-A0A931AHJ4-F1
#
_cell.length_a   1.000
_cell.length_b   1.000
_cell.length_c   1.000
_cell.angle_alpha   90.00
_cell.angle_beta   90.00
_cell.angle_gamma   90.00
#
_symmetry.space_group_name_H-M   'P 1'
#
loop_
_entity.id
_entity.type
_entity.pdbx_description
1 polymer ?
#
loop_
_entity_poly.entity_id
_entity_poly.type
_entity_poly.pdbx_seq_one_letter_code
_entity_poly.pdbx_strand_id
1 'polypeptide(L)'
;MDQGRLAPFLANLLPPHEVYCEPFAGSAAVFFAKKPVQIETINDINGDLVAFMKTLRDQPRALIRAIELTPYDRLPRPCQLQRRAAARRRIRVDQPIVHSVPAALTL
;
A
#
# COMPACT_ATOMS: atom_id res chain seq x y z
N MET A 1 7.19 2.92 -18.46
CA MET A 1 8.21 3.71 -17.72
C MET A 1 8.15 3.22 -16.28
N ASP A 2 9.26 2.70 -15.74
CA ASP A 2 9.26 2.15 -14.38
C ASP A 2 9.47 3.27 -13.35
N GLN A 3 8.44 3.53 -12.53
CA GLN A 3 8.47 4.53 -11.46
C GLN A 3 9.53 4.21 -10.40
N GLY A 4 9.89 2.93 -10.22
CA GLY A 4 10.85 2.48 -9.22
C GLY A 4 12.24 3.11 -9.38
N ARG A 5 12.69 3.29 -10.61
CA ARG A 5 14.01 3.88 -10.90
C ARG A 5 14.08 5.38 -10.58
N LEU A 6 12.96 6.09 -10.69
CA LEU A 6 12.89 7.53 -10.43
C LEU A 6 12.44 7.86 -9.00
N ALA A 7 11.88 6.89 -8.27
CA ALA A 7 11.29 7.11 -6.96
C ALA A 7 12.24 7.78 -5.94
N PRO A 8 13.52 7.40 -5.80
CA PRO A 8 14.42 8.07 -4.85
C PRO A 8 14.68 9.54 -5.21
N PHE A 9 14.78 9.84 -6.51
CA PHE A 9 14.96 11.20 -6.99
C PHE A 9 13.71 12.05 -6.71
N LEU A 10 12.52 11.52 -7.03
CA LEU A 10 11.25 12.20 -6.77
C LEU A 10 11.00 12.41 -5.26
N ALA A 11 11.35 11.43 -4.44
CA ALA A 11 11.23 11.52 -2.98
C ALA A 11 12.08 12.67 -2.40
N ASN A 12 13.28 12.91 -2.94
CA ASN A 12 14.15 14.01 -2.51
C ASN A 12 13.67 15.39 -2.94
N LEU A 13 12.77 15.48 -3.93
CA LEU A 13 12.17 16.74 -4.37
C LEU A 13 10.96 17.14 -3.55
N LEU A 14 10.45 16.25 -2.69
CA LEU A 14 9.31 16.56 -1.84
C LEU A 14 9.73 17.60 -0.79
N PRO A 15 9.03 18.74 -0.68
CA PRO A 15 9.28 19.70 0.39
C PRO A 15 8.92 19.09 1.75
N PRO A 16 9.36 19.68 2.88
CA PRO A 16 8.84 19.32 4.20
C PRO A 16 7.31 19.36 4.21
N HIS A 17 6.67 18.27 4.62
CA HIS A 17 5.22 18.10 4.61
C HIS A 17 4.78 17.20 5.75
N GLU A 18 3.54 17.40 6.20
CA GLU A 18 2.91 16.55 7.23
C GLU A 18 1.90 15.58 6.63
N VAL A 19 1.38 15.92 5.43
CA VAL A 19 0.35 15.19 4.70
C VAL A 19 0.88 14.79 3.33
N TYR A 20 0.82 13.51 3.00
CA TYR A 20 1.14 12.96 1.70
C TYR A 20 -0.09 12.31 1.08
N CYS A 21 -0.34 12.56 -0.20
CA CYS A 21 -1.45 11.96 -0.94
C CYS A 21 -0.98 11.49 -2.32
N GLU A 22 -1.16 10.21 -2.63
CA GLU A 22 -0.82 9.61 -3.91
C GLU A 22 -2.07 8.93 -4.52
N PRO A 23 -2.80 9.61 -5.43
CA PRO A 23 -4.07 9.12 -5.96
C PRO A 23 -3.93 8.01 -7.01
N PHE A 24 -2.73 7.85 -7.58
CA PHE A 24 -2.38 6.83 -8.58
C PHE A 24 -1.14 6.08 -8.11
N ALA A 25 -1.30 5.31 -7.05
CA ALA A 25 -0.18 4.66 -6.38
C ALA A 25 0.54 3.68 -7.28
N GLY A 26 -0.16 2.86 -8.08
CA GLY A 26 0.48 1.80 -8.86
C GLY A 26 1.35 0.89 -7.98
N SER A 27 2.67 0.98 -8.12
CA SER A 27 3.63 0.26 -7.27
C SER A 27 3.95 0.94 -5.93
N ALA A 28 3.41 2.14 -5.70
CA ALA A 28 3.67 3.01 -4.56
C ALA A 28 5.16 3.30 -4.33
N ALA A 29 5.95 3.33 -5.41
CA ALA A 29 7.40 3.40 -5.32
C ALA A 29 7.89 4.70 -4.63
N VAL A 30 7.24 5.84 -4.91
CA VAL A 30 7.59 7.12 -4.27
C VAL A 30 7.16 7.13 -2.80
N PHE A 31 5.98 6.60 -2.49
CA PHE A 31 5.52 6.40 -1.12
C PHE A 31 6.51 5.59 -0.28
N PHE A 32 7.08 4.51 -0.81
CA PHE A 32 8.08 3.71 -0.08
C PHE A 32 9.48 4.35 -0.02
N ALA A 33 9.82 5.20 -1.00
CA ALA A 33 11.12 5.85 -1.06
C ALA A 33 11.21 7.12 -0.20
N LYS A 34 10.09 7.81 0.08
CA LYS A 34 10.08 9.04 0.88
C LYS A 34 10.22 8.74 2.38
N LYS A 35 10.59 9.77 3.14
CA LYS A 35 10.52 9.73 4.61
C LYS A 35 9.06 9.67 5.07
N PRO A 36 8.67 8.79 6.00
CA PRO A 36 7.31 8.75 6.56
C PRO A 36 6.89 10.09 7.19
N VAL A 37 5.62 10.47 7.03
CA VAL A 37 5.03 11.71 7.61
C VAL A 37 3.72 11.43 8.34
N GLN A 38 3.21 12.37 9.13
CA GLN A 38 2.08 12.11 10.04
C GLN A 38 0.86 11.50 9.37
N ILE A 39 0.51 11.96 8.16
CA ILE A 39 -0.67 11.51 7.42
C ILE A 39 -0.28 11.10 6.01
N GLU A 40 -0.57 9.87 5.63
CA GLU A 40 -0.28 9.39 4.27
C GLU A 40 -1.47 8.67 3.66
N THR A 41 -1.93 9.11 2.49
CA THR A 41 -3.05 8.49 1.76
C THR A 41 -2.54 8.00 0.42
N ILE A 42 -2.77 6.72 0.13
CA ILE A 42 -2.47 6.11 -1.17
C ILE A 42 -3.75 5.55 -1.73
N ASN A 43 -4.04 5.80 -3.00
CA ASN A 43 -5.22 5.29 -3.68
C ASN A 43 -4.88 4.84 -5.11
N ASP A 44 -5.77 4.07 -5.73
CA ASP A 44 -5.67 3.70 -7.13
C ASP A 44 -7.07 3.49 -7.74
N ILE A 45 -7.16 3.57 -9.07
CA ILE A 45 -8.40 3.24 -9.80
C ILE A 45 -8.63 1.72 -9.84
N ASN A 46 -7.56 0.92 -9.78
CA ASN A 46 -7.67 -0.53 -9.78
C ASN A 46 -8.06 -1.04 -8.38
N GLY A 47 -9.33 -1.47 -8.25
CA GLY A 47 -9.86 -2.00 -7.00
C GLY A 47 -9.13 -3.23 -6.44
N ASP A 48 -8.53 -4.07 -7.31
CA ASP A 48 -7.75 -5.23 -6.87
C ASP A 48 -6.43 -4.81 -6.23
N LEU A 49 -5.79 -3.77 -6.76
CA LEU A 49 -4.58 -3.18 -6.19
C LEU A 49 -4.88 -2.51 -4.85
N VAL A 50 -5.97 -1.77 -4.77
CA VAL A 50 -6.48 -1.17 -3.52
C VAL A 50 -6.74 -2.25 -2.47
N ALA A 51 -7.37 -3.36 -2.86
CA ALA A 51 -7.61 -4.50 -1.97
C ALA A 51 -6.31 -5.19 -1.52
N PHE A 52 -5.35 -5.36 -2.44
CA PHE A 52 -4.04 -5.93 -2.14
C PHE A 52 -3.27 -5.09 -1.12
N MET A 53 -3.14 -3.78 -1.34
CA MET A 53 -2.41 -2.87 -0.45
C MET A 53 -3.04 -2.85 0.96
N LYS A 54 -4.36 -2.96 1.01
CA LYS A 54 -5.15 -3.10 2.24
C LYS A 54 -4.88 -4.42 2.98
N THR A 55 -4.87 -5.56 2.29
CA THR A 55 -4.49 -6.85 2.89
C THR A 55 -3.04 -6.88 3.35
N LEU A 56 -2.14 -6.26 2.58
CA LEU A 56 -0.72 -6.10 2.93
C LEU A 56 -0.56 -5.36 4.25
N ARG A 57 -1.32 -4.27 4.46
CA ARG A 57 -1.31 -3.49 5.70
C ARG A 57 -1.90 -4.26 6.89
N ASP A 58 -3.10 -4.80 6.73
CA ASP A 58 -3.88 -5.28 7.87
C ASP A 58 -3.55 -6.73 8.26
N GLN A 59 -3.08 -7.54 7.30
CA GLN A 59 -2.87 -8.98 7.49
C GLN A 59 -1.56 -9.48 6.84
N PRO A 60 -0.40 -8.84 7.10
CA PRO A 60 0.86 -9.16 6.42
C PRO A 60 1.27 -10.62 6.60
N ARG A 61 1.12 -11.18 7.82
CA ARG A 61 1.47 -12.58 8.09
C ARG A 61 0.59 -13.57 7.33
N ALA A 62 -0.70 -13.29 7.22
CA ALA A 62 -1.63 -14.16 6.49
C ALA A 62 -1.34 -14.11 4.99
N LEU A 63 -1.01 -12.91 4.47
CA LEU A 63 -0.61 -12.73 3.08
C LEU A 63 0.69 -13.47 2.76
N ILE A 64 1.73 -13.33 3.60
CA ILE A 64 3.00 -14.04 3.43
C ILE A 64 2.78 -15.56 3.37
N ARG A 65 2.04 -16.12 4.34
CA ARG A 65 1.73 -17.55 4.33
C ARG A 65 0.95 -17.98 3.09
N ALA A 66 0.00 -17.18 2.62
CA ALA A 66 -0.74 -17.49 1.40
C ALA A 66 0.17 -17.50 0.17
N ILE A 67 1.13 -16.57 0.09
CA ILE A 67 2.12 -16.51 -0.99
C ILE A 67 3.06 -17.73 -0.94
N GLU A 68 3.58 -18.08 0.23
CA GLU A 68 4.45 -19.25 0.44
C GLU A 68 3.77 -20.57 0.03
N LEU A 69 2.47 -20.68 0.26
CA LEU A 69 1.65 -21.85 -0.08
C LEU A 69 1.12 -21.83 -1.51
N THR A 70 1.33 -20.75 -2.27
CA THR A 70 0.92 -20.67 -3.68
C THR A 70 2.01 -21.33 -4.52
N PRO A 71 1.77 -22.51 -5.13
CA PRO A 71 2.75 -23.13 -6.01
C PRO A 71 3.02 -22.18 -7.17
N TYR A 72 4.29 -21.90 -7.45
CA TYR A 72 4.69 -21.09 -8.58
C TYR A 72 4.61 -21.94 -9.86
N ASP A 73 3.39 -22.29 -10.27
CA ASP A 73 3.16 -22.98 -11.53
C ASP A 73 3.06 -21.95 -12.65
N ARG A 74 3.89 -22.10 -13.68
CA ARG A 74 3.89 -21.23 -14.89
C ARG A 74 2.66 -21.46 -15.80
N LEU A 75 1.61 -22.07 -15.27
CA LEU A 75 0.37 -22.33 -16.00
C LEU A 75 -0.60 -21.15 -15.80
N PRO A 76 -1.37 -20.78 -16.84
CA PRO A 76 -2.39 -19.76 -16.72
C PRO A 76 -3.41 -20.24 -15.68
N ARG A 77 -3.48 -19.55 -14.53
CA ARG A 77 -4.43 -19.92 -13.48
C ARG A 77 -5.85 -19.73 -14.03
N PRO A 78 -6.71 -20.77 -14.01
CA PRO A 78 -8.13 -20.50 -14.13
C PRO A 78 -8.56 -19.63 -12.94
N CYS A 79 -9.42 -18.66 -13.20
CA CYS A 79 -9.94 -17.69 -12.26
C CYS A 79 -10.51 -18.35 -10.98
N GLN A 80 -9.66 -18.60 -9.98
CA GLN A 80 -10.11 -19.01 -8.65
C GLN A 80 -10.30 -17.77 -7.77
N LEU A 81 -11.06 -16.79 -8.27
CA LEU A 81 -11.69 -15.81 -7.40
C LEU A 81 -12.91 -16.52 -6.78
N GLN A 82 -12.67 -17.38 -5.79
CA GLN A 82 -13.74 -17.80 -4.90
C GLN A 82 -14.22 -16.53 -4.19
N ARG A 83 -15.35 -16.01 -4.68
CA ARG A 83 -16.16 -14.95 -4.07
C ARG A 83 -16.61 -15.43 -2.69
N ARG A 84 -15.72 -15.43 -1.71
CA ARG A 84 -16.15 -15.35 -0.32
C ARG A 84 -16.57 -13.92 -0.11
N ALA A 85 -17.86 -13.73 0.14
CA ALA A 85 -18.41 -12.51 0.69
C ALA A 85 -17.73 -12.24 2.03
N ALA A 86 -16.56 -11.60 2.00
CA ALA A 86 -15.92 -11.09 3.18
C ALA A 86 -16.86 -10.02 3.73
N ALA A 87 -17.41 -10.29 4.91
CA ALA A 87 -18.19 -9.33 5.68
C ALA A 87 -17.52 -7.96 5.57
N ARG A 88 -18.31 -6.95 5.21
CA ARG A 88 -17.89 -5.57 4.94
C ARG A 88 -17.18 -4.96 6.15
N ARG A 89 -15.93 -5.33 6.43
CA ARG A 89 -15.02 -4.48 7.18
C ARG A 89 -14.49 -3.47 6.18
N ARG A 90 -15.12 -2.29 6.23
CA ARG A 90 -14.63 -1.07 5.59
C ARG A 90 -13.18 -0.89 6.03
N ILE A 91 -12.26 -1.13 5.11
CA ILE A 91 -10.94 -0.53 5.23
C ILE A 91 -10.96 0.53 4.16
N ARG A 92 -10.75 1.76 4.61
CA ARG A 92 -10.82 2.99 3.83
C ARG A 92 -9.40 3.27 3.34
N VAL A 93 -9.21 3.20 2.03
CA VAL A 93 -7.93 3.47 1.33
C VAL A 93 -7.89 4.95 0.90
N ASP A 94 -8.90 5.68 1.35
CA ASP A 94 -9.26 7.08 1.21
C ASP A 94 -9.01 7.89 2.51
N GLN A 95 -8.40 7.28 3.54
CA GLN A 95 -8.09 7.94 4.82
C GLN A 95 -6.61 7.87 5.20
N PRO A 96 -6.12 8.86 5.98
CA PRO A 96 -4.75 8.91 6.50
C PRO A 96 -4.24 7.59 7.09
N ILE A 97 -3.11 7.10 6.60
CA ILE A 97 -2.18 6.28 7.41
C ILE A 97 -1.60 7.26 8.43
N VAL A 98 -2.07 7.17 9.67
CA VAL A 98 -1.54 7.99 10.75
C VAL A 98 -0.38 7.23 11.37
N HIS A 99 0.85 7.69 11.14
CA HIS A 99 2.01 7.17 11.90
C HIS A 99 1.89 7.73 13.32
N SER A 100 1.50 6.89 14.28
CA SER A 100 1.51 7.29 15.70
C SER A 100 2.95 7.50 16.13
N VAL A 101 3.43 8.74 16.11
CA VAL A 101 4.64 9.12 16.83
C VAL A 101 4.26 9.10 18.32
N PRO A 102 4.94 8.32 19.20
CA PRO A 102 4.71 8.44 20.63
C PRO A 102 4.95 9.90 21.04
N ALA A 103 4.05 10.45 21.85
CA ALA A 103 3.96 11.86 22.25
C ALA A 103 5.14 12.34 23.15
N ALA A 104 6.38 12.12 22.72
CA ALA A 104 7.60 12.39 23.50
C ALA A 104 8.59 13.34 22.82
N LEU A 105 8.26 13.95 21.68
CA LEU A 105 9.05 15.03 21.10
C LEU A 105 8.15 16.17 20.61
N THR A 106 7.69 16.96 21.56
CA THR A 106 7.37 18.38 21.36
C THR A 106 8.18 19.12 22.41
N LEU A 107 9.35 19.61 22.01
CA LEU A 107 10.13 20.65 22.68
C LEU A 107 10.49 21.69 21.63
#